data_AF-A0A8J7I4W3-F1
#
_entry.id   AF-A0A8J7I4W3-F1
#
_cell.length_a   1.000
_cell.length_b   1.000
_cell.length_c   1.000
_cell.angle_alpha   90.00
_cell.angle_beta   90.00
_cell.angle_gamma   90.00
#
_symmetry.space_group_name_H-M   'P 1'
#
loop_
_entity.id
_entity.type
_entity.pdbx_description
1 polymer ?
#
loop_
_entity_poly.entity_id
_entity_poly.type
_entity_poly.pdbx_seq_one_letter_code
_entity_poly.pdbx_strand_id
1 'polypeptide(L)'
;MTTLDLVQANVNSGTKTIEEAIVEAITEARQTCEINGDNSAGCAVAWDIVEELQAEKSHKKQAKQQKNSLENYCATHPEAVECLIYDV
;
A
#
# COMPACT_ATOMS: atom_id res chain seq x y z
N MET A 1 -11.85 -9.36 -15.93
CA MET A 1 -10.53 -8.88 -15.50
C MET A 1 -10.64 -7.37 -15.48
N THR A 2 -10.73 -6.79 -14.29
CA THR A 2 -10.91 -5.34 -14.14
C THR A 2 -9.56 -4.64 -14.33
N THR A 3 -9.57 -3.34 -14.64
CA THR A 3 -8.34 -2.53 -14.80
C THR A 3 -7.47 -2.56 -13.54
N LEU A 4 -8.09 -2.68 -12.36
CA LEU A 4 -7.40 -2.83 -11.07
C LEU A 4 -6.55 -4.11 -11.01
N ASP A 5 -7.10 -5.25 -11.44
CA ASP A 5 -6.40 -6.54 -11.40
C ASP A 5 -5.13 -6.52 -12.26
N LEU A 6 -5.19 -5.80 -13.39
CA LEU A 6 -4.06 -5.60 -14.29
C LEU A 6 -3.01 -4.70 -13.65
N VAL A 7 -3.39 -3.55 -13.09
CA VAL A 7 -2.45 -2.64 -12.44
C VAL A 7 -1.72 -3.33 -11.27
N GLN A 8 -2.46 -4.09 -10.45
CA GLN A 8 -1.89 -4.83 -9.32
C GLN A 8 -0.93 -5.94 -9.77
N ALA A 9 -1.29 -6.67 -10.83
CA ALA A 9 -0.41 -7.69 -11.41
C ALA A 9 0.90 -7.08 -11.95
N ASN A 10 0.83 -5.88 -12.52
CA ASN A 10 1.98 -5.18 -13.09
C ASN A 10 2.95 -4.68 -12.00
N VAL A 11 2.40 -4.17 -10.89
CA VAL A 11 3.17 -3.79 -9.70
C VAL A 11 3.84 -5.02 -9.07
N ASN A 12 3.12 -6.15 -8.97
CA ASN A 12 3.68 -7.40 -8.44
C ASN A 12 4.74 -8.02 -9.35
N SER A 13 4.60 -7.87 -10.67
CA SER A 13 5.57 -8.37 -11.66
C SER A 13 6.79 -7.46 -11.82
N GLY A 14 6.83 -6.30 -11.14
CA GLY A 14 7.93 -5.33 -11.22
C GLY A 14 8.00 -4.56 -12.55
N THR A 15 6.97 -4.65 -13.39
CA THR A 15 6.93 -3.94 -14.69
C THR A 15 6.56 -2.46 -14.55
N LYS A 16 5.91 -2.09 -13.44
CA LYS A 16 5.65 -0.71 -13.01
C LYS A 16 5.92 -0.58 -11.51
N THR A 17 6.42 0.58 -11.09
CA THR A 17 6.50 0.93 -9.66
C THR A 17 5.12 1.25 -9.10
N ILE A 18 4.95 1.12 -7.78
CA ILE A 18 3.68 1.48 -7.13
C ILE A 18 3.41 2.98 -7.22
N GLU A 19 4.46 3.81 -7.26
CA GLU A 19 4.35 5.24 -7.50
C GLU A 19 3.78 5.57 -8.89
N GLU A 20 4.27 4.91 -9.94
CA GLU A 20 3.76 5.09 -11.31
C GLU A 20 2.30 4.64 -11.42
N ALA A 21 1.96 3.50 -10.81
CA ALA A 21 0.59 2.99 -10.77
C ALA A 21 -0.38 3.96 -10.09
N ILE A 22 0.03 4.60 -8.99
CA ILE A 22 -0.79 5.62 -8.29
C ILE A 22 -1.06 6.83 -9.19
N VAL A 23 -0.05 7.33 -9.91
CA VAL A 23 -0.21 8.49 -10.80
C VAL A 23 -1.14 8.20 -11.97
N GLU A 24 -1.02 7.00 -12.54
CA GLU A 24 -1.93 6.50 -13.59
C GLU A 24 -3.36 6.39 -13.06
N ALA A 25 -3.56 5.75 -11.90
CA ALA A 25 -4.87 5.60 -11.28
C ALA A 25 -5.52 6.94 -10.93
N ILE A 26 -4.76 7.95 -10.48
CA ILE A 26 -5.28 9.31 -10.25
C ILE A 26 -5.79 9.92 -11.56
N THR A 27 -5.06 9.71 -12.66
CA THR A 27 -5.45 10.23 -13.97
C THR A 27 -6.73 9.55 -14.46
N GLU A 28 -6.81 8.23 -14.33
CA GLU A 28 -8.01 7.46 -14.68
C GLU A 28 -9.22 7.82 -13.81
N ALA A 29 -9.03 8.02 -12.51
CA ALA A 29 -10.09 8.43 -11.59
C ALA A 29 -10.67 9.77 -12.00
N ARG A 30 -9.82 10.77 -12.28
CA ARG A 30 -10.27 12.09 -12.76
C ARG A 30 -11.07 11.98 -14.06
N GLN A 31 -10.55 11.26 -15.05
CA GLN A 31 -11.25 11.06 -16.32
C GLN A 31 -12.60 10.33 -16.14
N THR A 32 -12.63 9.34 -15.26
CA THR A 32 -13.85 8.57 -14.96
C THR A 32 -14.91 9.47 -14.30
N CYS A 33 -14.51 10.35 -13.39
CA CYS A 33 -15.39 11.32 -12.77
C CYS A 33 -15.87 12.39 -13.76
N GLU A 34 -14.98 12.88 -14.65
CA GLU A 34 -15.36 13.84 -15.70
C GLU A 34 -16.39 13.26 -16.68
N ILE A 35 -16.25 11.98 -17.04
CA ILE A 35 -17.14 11.30 -18.01
C ILE A 35 -18.46 10.88 -17.37
N ASN A 36 -18.41 10.29 -16.17
CA ASN A 36 -19.59 9.67 -15.53
C ASN A 36 -20.28 10.59 -14.53
N GLY A 37 -19.64 11.71 -14.15
CA GLY A 37 -20.07 12.63 -13.10
C GLY A 37 -19.46 12.28 -11.74
N ASP A 38 -19.19 13.32 -10.94
CA ASP A 38 -18.50 13.22 -9.65
C ASP A 38 -19.23 12.34 -8.61
N ASN A 39 -20.55 12.28 -8.68
CA ASN A 39 -21.38 11.46 -7.76
C ASN A 39 -21.71 10.07 -8.33
N SER A 40 -21.08 9.67 -9.44
CA SER A 40 -21.32 8.37 -10.04
C SER A 40 -20.63 7.24 -9.26
N ALA A 41 -21.22 6.05 -9.28
CA ALA A 41 -20.58 4.86 -8.71
C ALA A 41 -19.22 4.55 -9.36
N GLY A 42 -19.07 4.85 -10.66
CA GLY A 42 -17.80 4.67 -11.37
C GLY A 42 -16.70 5.61 -10.86
N CYS A 43 -17.04 6.88 -10.58
CA CYS A 43 -16.11 7.83 -9.97
C CYS A 43 -15.66 7.37 -8.58
N ALA A 44 -16.61 6.92 -7.73
CA ALA A 44 -16.30 6.42 -6.40
C ALA A 44 -15.35 5.21 -6.45
N VAL A 45 -15.66 4.20 -7.28
CA VAL A 45 -14.80 3.01 -7.43
C VAL A 45 -13.40 3.37 -7.93
N ALA A 46 -13.29 4.34 -8.86
CA ALA A 46 -11.98 4.75 -9.36
C ALA A 46 -11.13 5.45 -8.29
N TRP A 47 -11.76 6.19 -7.37
CA TRP A 47 -11.07 6.75 -6.22
C TRP A 47 -10.73 5.70 -5.15
N ASP A 48 -11.59 4.72 -4.90
CA ASP A 48 -11.29 3.59 -3.99
C ASP A 48 -10.00 2.88 -4.43
N ILE A 49 -9.81 2.70 -5.74
CA ILE A 49 -8.57 2.12 -6.30
C ILE A 49 -7.34 2.96 -5.93
N VAL A 50 -7.44 4.28 -6.06
CA VAL A 50 -6.36 5.21 -5.73
C VAL A 50 -6.04 5.17 -4.23
N GLU A 51 -7.05 5.01 -3.38
CA GLU A 51 -6.89 4.88 -1.94
C GLU A 51 -6.19 3.56 -1.57
N GLU A 52 -6.60 2.44 -2.15
CA GLU A 52 -5.98 1.12 -1.91
C GLU A 52 -4.50 1.09 -2.33
N LEU A 53 -4.16 1.63 -3.49
CA LEU A 53 -2.76 1.69 -3.95
C LEU A 53 -1.89 2.55 -3.02
N GLN A 54 -2.42 3.65 -2.49
CA GLN A 54 -1.73 4.47 -1.51
C GLN A 54 -1.57 3.76 -0.16
N ALA A 55 -2.59 3.02 0.28
CA ALA A 55 -2.54 2.21 1.48
C ALA A 55 -1.45 1.13 1.36
N GLU A 56 -1.38 0.43 0.22
CA GLU A 56 -0.32 -0.55 -0.04
C GLU A 56 1.07 0.09 -0.07
N LYS A 57 1.23 1.28 -0.68
CA LYS A 57 2.50 2.02 -0.64
C LYS A 57 2.92 2.33 0.81
N SER A 58 1.99 2.76 1.65
CA SER A 58 2.23 3.00 3.07
C SER A 58 2.64 1.70 3.79
N HIS A 59 1.92 0.61 3.54
CA HIS A 59 2.21 -0.70 4.10
C HIS A 59 3.61 -1.20 3.71
N LYS A 60 3.96 -1.11 2.42
CA LYS A 60 5.32 -1.44 1.92
C LYS A 60 6.39 -0.56 2.57
N LYS A 61 6.11 0.72 2.83
CA LYS A 61 7.03 1.62 3.55
C LYS A 61 7.22 1.19 5.00
N GLN A 62 6.15 0.82 5.71
CA GLN A 62 6.21 0.31 7.08
C GLN A 62 6.94 -1.03 7.15
N ALA A 63 6.66 -1.97 6.23
CA ALA A 63 7.35 -3.25 6.16
C ALA A 63 8.86 -3.12 5.86
N LYS A 64 9.28 -2.03 5.21
CA LYS A 64 10.69 -1.68 4.97
C LYS A 64 11.35 -0.99 6.16
N GLN A 65 10.62 -0.62 7.22
CA GLN A 65 11.23 -0.08 8.42
C GLN A 65 12.14 -1.14 9.02
N GLN A 66 13.43 -0.83 9.06
CA GLN A 66 14.42 -1.69 9.68
C GLN A 66 14.13 -1.74 11.17
N LYS A 67 14.15 -2.95 11.74
CA LYS A 67 14.17 -3.14 13.18
C LYS A 67 15.28 -2.27 13.78
N ASN A 68 14.99 -1.58 14.87
CA ASN A 68 15.99 -0.82 15.59
C ASN A 68 16.99 -1.77 16.29
N SER A 69 18.07 -1.22 16.84
CA SER A 69 19.13 -2.02 17.45
C SER A 69 18.63 -2.94 18.57
N LEU A 70 17.68 -2.47 19.39
CA LEU A 70 17.08 -3.26 20.47
C LEU A 70 16.17 -4.36 19.93
N GLU A 71 15.30 -4.05 18.96
CA GLU A 71 14.41 -5.03 18.31
C GLU A 71 15.20 -6.16 17.63
N ASN A 72 16.33 -5.83 17.00
CA ASN A 72 17.22 -6.83 16.41
C ASN A 72 17.87 -7.71 17.50
N TYR A 73 18.36 -7.08 18.57
CA TYR A 73 18.98 -7.80 19.69
C TYR A 73 17.98 -8.73 20.37
N CYS A 74 16.77 -8.26 20.68
CA CYS A 74 15.73 -9.06 21.31
C CYS A 74 15.19 -10.18 20.41
N ALA A 75 15.31 -10.05 19.08
CA ALA A 75 14.95 -11.13 18.16
C ALA A 75 15.89 -12.34 18.25
N THR A 76 17.15 -12.15 18.70
CA THR A 76 18.13 -13.24 18.87
C THR A 76 18.42 -13.57 20.33
N HIS A 77 18.09 -12.66 21.26
CA HIS A 77 18.28 -12.80 22.70
C HIS A 77 16.99 -12.50 23.47
N PRO A 78 15.91 -13.30 23.30
CA PRO A 78 14.65 -13.07 23.99
C PRO A 78 14.75 -13.18 25.52
N GLU A 79 15.77 -13.88 26.04
CA GLU A 79 16.04 -14.05 27.47
C GLU A 79 16.73 -12.85 28.13
N ALA A 80 17.25 -11.89 27.35
CA ALA A 80 17.93 -10.73 27.89
C ALA A 80 16.96 -9.87 28.71
N VAL A 81 17.45 -9.25 29.79
CA VAL A 81 16.61 -8.49 30.73
C VAL A 81 15.91 -7.31 30.08
N GLU A 82 16.53 -6.71 29.06
CA GLU A 82 16.00 -5.62 28.24
C GLU A 82 14.87 -6.06 27.29
N CYS A 83 14.66 -7.37 27.13
CA CYS A 83 13.74 -7.97 26.16
C CYS A 83 12.55 -8.71 26.81
N LEU A 84 12.55 -8.84 28.13
CA LEU A 84 11.48 -9.52 28.86
C LEU A 84 10.18 -8.71 28.80
N ILE A 85 9.14 -9.32 28.22
CA ILE A 85 7.78 -8.79 28.20
C ILE A 85 6.97 -9.58 29.22
N TYR A 86 6.34 -8.89 30.16
CA TYR A 86 5.48 -9.49 31.19
C TYR A 86 4.01 -9.21 30.85
N ASP A 87 3.17 -10.24 30.88
CA ASP A 87 1.72 -10.06 30.82
C ASP A 87 1.24 -9.31 32.08
N VAL A 88 0.36 -8.34 31.88
CA VAL A 88 -0.28 -7.51 32.92
C VAL A 88 -1.76 -7.82 33.06
#